data_AF-A0A9P1CI40-F1
#
_entry.id   AF-A0A9P1CI40-F1
#
_cell.length_a   1.000
_cell.length_b   1.000
_cell.length_c   1.000
_cell.angle_alpha   90.00
_cell.angle_beta   90.00
_cell.angle_gamma   90.00
#
_symmetry.space_group_name_H-M   'P 1'
#
loop_
_entity.id
_entity.type
_entity.pdbx_description
1 polymer ?
#
loop_
_entity_poly.entity_id
_entity_poly.type
_entity_poly.pdbx_seq_one_letter_code
_entity_poly.pdbx_strand_id
1 'polypeptide(L)'
;MECARPKRRCSHISAQTPLLLGLPTSAQQLYLLSNMRGWAAASVALAVLCGVHAEVVLEALQRDDTCADSGDCDLSLAQLRGLQESVPSQEAEVALETKAGRATAAADSAEVKRLRIVNGCHSKPMWIAHAIGAGSGPDQNVKILPGQFHDFPTPSHLSATRFWPKMGCDDSGHNCAIGSSGGPGQICQFNPITGQEDYKNCAPPVDTKFEASFGENGAPCNPKTPGGVEMKGCDYVDISLVDGWTLPVKLDIQGDCRTATDQKVNVLDCEGLSLGLCPAAERLTAAGIFADLHAINPKTHKVAGCYSPCSKLLDTKWSNKERPAGRRPEESEVSPYCCPTPPQTPESCRAGPITGTSFLKTVHEKCPGVYGYAYDDGMGLMRCSSATHYTVTYYCPADIPA
;
A
#
# COMPACT_ATOMS: atom_id res chain seq x y z
N MET A 1 18.73 -42.91 -61.31
CA MET A 1 19.67 -43.41 -60.29
C MET A 1 19.28 -42.72 -58.98
N GLU A 2 18.20 -43.12 -58.29
CA GLU A 2 18.07 -44.34 -57.43
C GLU A 2 19.22 -44.43 -56.42
N CYS A 3 19.06 -44.55 -55.10
CA CYS A 3 18.08 -45.15 -54.19
C CYS A 3 18.36 -44.57 -52.78
N ALA A 4 17.69 -44.82 -51.65
CA ALA A 4 16.36 -45.26 -51.23
C ALA A 4 16.31 -45.12 -49.68
N ARG A 5 15.11 -44.80 -49.18
CA ARG A 5 14.52 -44.83 -47.81
C ARG A 5 14.86 -46.06 -46.92
N PRO A 6 14.59 -46.09 -45.58
CA PRO A 6 13.21 -46.07 -44.98
C PRO A 6 13.04 -45.34 -43.61
N LYS A 7 12.01 -44.50 -43.40
CA LYS A 7 10.62 -44.80 -42.91
C LYS A 7 10.50 -45.83 -41.77
N ARG A 8 10.20 -45.36 -40.55
CA ARG A 8 9.51 -46.13 -39.48
C ARG A 8 8.13 -45.51 -39.19
N ARG A 9 7.14 -46.38 -39.04
CA ARG A 9 5.74 -46.13 -38.66
C ARG A 9 5.64 -46.10 -37.13
N CYS A 10 4.81 -45.20 -36.58
CA CYS A 10 4.18 -45.40 -35.27
C CYS A 10 2.68 -45.58 -35.50
N SER A 11 2.16 -46.66 -34.92
CA SER A 11 0.79 -47.13 -35.06
C SER A 11 -0.10 -46.53 -33.97
N HIS A 12 -1.35 -46.27 -34.34
CA HIS A 12 -2.47 -45.98 -33.45
C HIS A 12 -2.68 -47.07 -32.41
N ILE A 13 -2.95 -46.68 -31.16
CA ILE A 13 -3.65 -47.52 -30.17
C ILE A 13 -4.88 -46.74 -29.68
N SER A 14 -6.01 -47.38 -29.91
CA SER A 14 -7.38 -47.00 -29.52
C SER A 14 -7.60 -47.31 -28.04
N ALA A 15 -8.06 -46.33 -27.27
CA ALA A 15 -8.55 -46.57 -25.91
C ALA A 15 -10.02 -47.02 -25.98
N GLN A 16 -10.29 -48.25 -25.55
CA GLN A 16 -11.64 -48.80 -25.37
C GLN A 16 -12.11 -48.52 -23.93
N THR A 17 -13.32 -47.98 -23.84
CA THR A 17 -14.15 -47.88 -22.65
C THR A 17 -14.77 -49.24 -22.32
N PRO A 18 -14.87 -49.65 -21.04
CA PRO A 18 -15.87 -50.62 -20.63
C PRO A 18 -17.04 -49.94 -19.90
N LEU A 19 -18.23 -50.12 -20.48
CA LEU A 19 -19.51 -50.12 -19.78
C LEU A 19 -19.58 -51.34 -18.85
N LEU A 20 -20.05 -51.17 -17.62
CA LEU A 20 -20.69 -52.24 -16.84
C LEU A 20 -21.80 -51.64 -15.97
N LEU A 21 -23.04 -52.04 -16.28
CA LEU A 21 -24.27 -51.81 -15.54
C LEU A 21 -24.51 -52.99 -14.57
N GLY A 22 -25.01 -52.73 -13.35
CA GLY A 22 -25.91 -53.64 -12.62
C GLY A 22 -25.65 -53.99 -11.13
N LEU A 23 -26.13 -53.13 -10.20
CA LEU A 23 -26.77 -53.38 -8.86
C LEU A 23 -26.02 -54.14 -7.71
N PRO A 24 -26.40 -54.00 -6.40
CA PRO A 24 -27.17 -52.97 -5.69
C PRO A 24 -26.46 -52.38 -4.42
N THR A 25 -27.15 -51.42 -3.81
CA THR A 25 -26.85 -50.61 -2.62
C THR A 25 -26.64 -51.38 -1.31
N SER A 26 -25.43 -51.30 -0.75
CA SER A 26 -25.11 -51.08 0.67
C SER A 26 -23.59 -51.17 0.84
N ALA A 27 -23.00 -50.34 1.71
CA ALA A 27 -21.56 -50.22 1.97
C ALA A 27 -20.72 -49.32 1.02
N GLN A 28 -21.09 -48.04 0.93
CA GLN A 28 -20.13 -46.95 0.75
C GLN A 28 -19.84 -46.32 2.12
N GLN A 29 -18.88 -46.87 2.86
CA GLN A 29 -18.13 -46.17 3.90
C GLN A 29 -16.89 -47.00 4.25
N LEU A 30 -15.73 -46.33 4.33
CA LEU A 30 -14.39 -46.87 4.57
C LEU A 30 -13.72 -47.62 3.41
N TYR A 31 -13.20 -46.87 2.44
CA TYR A 31 -11.91 -47.21 1.78
C TYR A 31 -11.43 -45.96 1.02
N LEU A 32 -10.67 -45.08 1.69
CA LEU A 32 -9.72 -44.11 1.11
C LEU A 32 -9.14 -43.20 2.22
N LEU A 33 -8.44 -43.79 3.20
CA LEU A 33 -7.48 -43.08 4.05
C LEU A 33 -6.37 -44.05 4.47
N SER A 34 -5.44 -44.31 3.55
CA SER A 34 -4.16 -44.95 3.87
C SER A 34 -3.10 -44.52 2.89
N ASN A 35 -2.58 -43.30 3.08
CA ASN A 35 -1.20 -42.93 2.76
C ASN A 35 -0.97 -41.47 3.12
N MET A 36 -0.53 -41.19 4.36
CA MET A 36 0.53 -40.22 4.67
C MET A 36 1.04 -40.53 6.09
N ARG A 37 2.28 -41.00 6.20
CA ARG A 37 3.06 -41.07 7.45
C ARG A 37 3.89 -39.80 7.55
N GLY A 38 3.84 -39.11 8.68
CA GLY A 38 4.71 -37.97 9.01
C GLY A 38 4.41 -37.45 10.41
N TRP A 39 5.39 -37.53 11.31
CA TRP A 39 5.31 -37.34 12.75
C TRP A 39 4.87 -35.93 13.21
N ALA A 40 3.88 -35.86 14.10
CA ALA A 40 3.77 -34.89 15.22
C ALA A 40 2.41 -35.04 15.93
N ALA A 41 2.17 -36.17 16.59
CA ALA A 41 0.99 -36.33 17.46
C ALA A 41 1.27 -37.38 18.54
N ALA A 42 2.18 -37.05 19.46
CA ALA A 42 2.49 -37.92 20.61
C ALA A 42 2.58 -37.16 21.94
N SER A 43 2.08 -35.92 22.03
CA SER A 43 2.20 -35.12 23.27
C SER A 43 0.88 -34.58 23.83
N VAL A 44 -0.28 -34.86 23.21
CA VAL A 44 -1.58 -34.32 23.68
C VAL A 44 -2.43 -35.36 24.41
N ALA A 45 -2.02 -36.64 24.44
CA ALA A 45 -2.83 -37.71 25.03
C ALA A 45 -2.49 -38.06 26.51
N LEU A 46 -1.75 -37.22 27.24
CA LEU A 46 -1.41 -37.52 28.66
C LEU A 46 -1.74 -36.40 29.66
N ALA A 47 -2.36 -35.29 29.24
CA ALA A 47 -2.68 -34.17 30.13
C ALA A 47 -4.15 -34.10 30.60
N VAL A 48 -5.02 -35.04 30.17
CA VAL A 48 -6.47 -35.00 30.49
C VAL A 48 -6.86 -35.94 31.64
N LEU A 49 -5.91 -36.58 32.33
CA LEU A 49 -6.20 -37.54 33.41
C LEU A 49 -5.73 -37.16 34.82
N CYS A 50 -5.15 -35.98 35.03
CA CYS A 50 -4.82 -35.50 36.38
C CYS A 50 -5.22 -34.04 36.53
N GLY A 51 -6.44 -33.79 37.00
CA GLY A 51 -6.94 -32.45 37.30
C GLY A 51 -6.11 -31.76 38.38
N VAL A 52 -5.20 -30.88 37.96
CA VAL A 52 -4.44 -29.99 38.84
C VAL A 52 -4.42 -28.59 38.21
N HIS A 53 -4.99 -27.62 38.93
CA HIS A 53 -4.82 -26.20 38.68
C HIS A 53 -3.35 -25.82 38.92
N ALA A 54 -2.70 -25.18 37.96
CA ALA A 54 -1.45 -24.48 38.18
C ALA A 54 -1.38 -23.21 37.31
N GLU A 55 -1.39 -22.05 37.97
CA GLU A 55 -0.77 -20.84 37.47
C GLU A 55 0.71 -21.12 37.20
N VAL A 56 1.17 -20.90 35.96
CA VAL A 56 2.60 -20.88 35.65
C VAL A 56 2.92 -19.60 34.87
N VAL A 57 3.77 -18.85 35.56
CA VAL A 57 4.59 -17.70 35.20
C VAL A 57 5.08 -17.71 33.75
N LEU A 58 4.94 -16.54 33.11
CA LEU A 58 5.43 -16.18 31.80
C LEU A 58 6.95 -15.86 31.86
N GLU A 59 7.80 -16.86 31.65
CA GLU A 59 9.22 -16.66 31.33
C GLU A 59 9.62 -17.62 30.19
N ALA A 60 9.43 -17.19 28.95
CA ALA A 60 10.06 -17.81 27.77
C ALA A 60 9.97 -16.88 26.54
N LEU A 61 10.62 -15.72 26.58
CA LEU A 61 11.07 -15.00 25.38
C LEU A 61 12.40 -14.30 25.70
N GLN A 62 13.47 -15.10 25.81
CA GLN A 62 14.82 -14.60 25.63
C GLN A 62 15.40 -15.23 24.36
N ARG A 63 15.83 -14.33 23.48
CA ARG A 63 16.85 -14.50 22.45
C ARG A 63 16.65 -15.63 21.45
N ASP A 64 16.28 -15.23 20.22
CA ASP A 64 16.84 -15.88 19.05
C ASP A 64 17.82 -14.92 18.37
N ASP A 65 19.10 -15.30 18.43
CA ASP A 65 20.30 -14.56 18.05
C ASP A 65 20.58 -14.71 16.54
N THR A 66 19.83 -14.04 15.67
CA THR A 66 20.11 -14.03 14.21
C THR A 66 20.49 -12.67 13.62
N CYS A 67 20.81 -11.68 14.46
CA CYS A 67 21.21 -10.33 14.02
C CYS A 67 22.64 -9.93 14.41
N ALA A 68 23.58 -10.89 14.35
CA ALA A 68 25.00 -10.61 14.52
C ALA A 68 25.74 -11.14 13.29
N ASP A 69 25.94 -10.26 12.29
CA ASP A 69 27.15 -10.20 11.43
C ASP A 69 26.95 -9.53 10.06
N SER A 70 25.74 -9.16 9.67
CA SER A 70 25.53 -8.25 8.53
C SER A 70 24.93 -6.95 9.02
N GLY A 71 25.76 -5.91 9.12
CA GLY A 71 25.41 -4.58 9.61
C GLY A 71 24.45 -3.79 8.72
N ASP A 72 23.32 -4.39 8.35
CA ASP A 72 22.26 -3.75 7.58
C ASP A 72 20.91 -4.32 8.01
N CYS A 73 20.30 -3.67 9.02
CA CYS A 73 18.93 -3.92 9.44
C CYS A 73 18.04 -2.81 8.90
N ASP A 74 17.92 -2.71 7.57
CA ASP A 74 17.01 -1.77 6.94
C ASP A 74 15.67 -2.51 6.67
N LEU A 75 14.73 -2.37 7.62
CA LEU A 75 13.36 -2.86 7.42
C LEU A 75 12.66 -1.88 6.47
N SER A 76 12.41 -2.32 5.23
CA SER A 76 11.62 -1.54 4.27
C SER A 76 10.21 -1.31 4.79
N LEU A 77 9.62 -0.15 4.46
CA LEU A 77 8.21 0.15 4.77
C LEU A 77 7.26 -0.93 4.20
N ALA A 78 7.67 -1.60 3.12
CA ALA A 78 6.97 -2.75 2.53
C ALA A 78 6.93 -3.99 3.45
N GLN A 79 7.97 -4.24 4.25
CA GLN A 79 7.99 -5.30 5.26
C GLN A 79 7.13 -4.95 6.48
N LEU A 80 7.12 -3.67 6.90
CA LEU A 80 6.21 -3.21 7.97
C LEU A 80 4.73 -3.33 7.57
N ARG A 81 4.41 -3.27 6.27
CA ARG A 81 3.04 -3.49 5.74
C ARG A 81 2.58 -4.96 5.84
N GLY A 82 3.47 -5.93 6.02
CA GLY A 82 3.15 -7.37 6.02
C GLY A 82 2.79 -7.99 7.37
N LEU A 83 2.91 -7.24 8.48
CA LEU A 83 2.74 -7.76 9.86
C LEU A 83 1.34 -7.52 10.46
N GLN A 84 0.32 -7.31 9.64
CA GLN A 84 -1.04 -7.07 10.13
C GLN A 84 -1.72 -8.41 10.49
N GLU A 85 -1.46 -8.90 11.71
CA GLU A 85 -2.20 -10.02 12.30
C GLU A 85 -3.65 -9.62 12.60
N SER A 86 -4.58 -10.53 12.32
CA SER A 86 -6.01 -10.40 12.59
C SER A 86 -6.29 -10.44 14.10
N VAL A 87 -6.61 -9.30 14.70
CA VAL A 87 -7.10 -9.25 16.09
C VAL A 87 -8.62 -9.49 16.10
N PRO A 88 -9.14 -10.48 16.86
CA PRO A 88 -10.58 -10.66 17.01
C PRO A 88 -11.15 -9.56 17.91
N SER A 89 -12.26 -8.95 17.48
CA SER A 89 -13.06 -8.03 18.29
C SER A 89 -13.73 -8.77 19.45
N GLN A 90 -13.37 -8.43 20.69
CA GLN A 90 -14.16 -8.77 21.87
C GLN A 90 -15.00 -7.58 22.30
N GLU A 91 -16.31 -7.80 22.34
CA GLU A 91 -17.30 -6.89 22.93
C GLU A 91 -17.09 -6.86 24.46
N ALA A 92 -16.94 -5.67 25.03
CA ALA A 92 -16.86 -5.47 26.47
C ALA A 92 -18.14 -4.79 26.98
N GLU A 93 -18.72 -5.44 27.99
CA GLU A 93 -19.93 -5.10 28.73
C GLU A 93 -19.75 -3.84 29.57
N VAL A 94 -20.77 -2.98 29.59
CA VAL A 94 -20.76 -1.66 30.25
C VAL A 94 -21.13 -1.82 31.73
N ALA A 95 -20.18 -1.56 32.63
CA ALA A 95 -20.45 -1.34 34.05
C ALA A 95 -20.44 0.16 34.37
N LEU A 96 -21.58 0.65 34.87
CA LEU A 96 -21.83 2.03 35.24
C LEU A 96 -21.35 2.25 36.69
N GLU A 97 -20.26 2.99 36.89
CA GLU A 97 -19.87 3.48 38.23
C GLU A 97 -19.71 5.00 38.22
N THR A 98 -20.57 5.65 39.01
CA THR A 98 -20.62 7.09 39.23
C THR A 98 -19.55 7.50 40.23
N LYS A 99 -18.62 8.40 39.87
CA LYS A 99 -17.82 9.12 40.86
C LYS A 99 -17.59 10.57 40.50
N ALA A 100 -18.07 11.44 41.37
CA ALA A 100 -17.92 12.88 41.34
C ALA A 100 -16.51 13.31 41.79
N GLY A 101 -15.97 14.32 41.12
CA GLY A 101 -15.13 15.36 41.74
C GLY A 101 -13.61 15.17 41.72
N ARG A 102 -12.96 15.67 40.66
CA ARG A 102 -11.82 16.62 40.76
C ARG A 102 -11.50 17.18 39.37
N ALA A 103 -11.84 18.44 39.13
CA ALA A 103 -11.38 19.16 37.93
C ALA A 103 -9.90 19.53 38.11
N THR A 104 -9.00 18.60 37.76
CA THR A 104 -7.65 18.97 37.37
C THR A 104 -7.75 19.53 35.97
N ALA A 105 -7.50 20.82 35.80
CA ALA A 105 -7.27 21.43 34.50
C ALA A 105 -6.09 20.68 33.86
N ALA A 106 -6.40 19.71 33.00
CA ALA A 106 -5.43 19.14 32.09
C ALA A 106 -4.94 20.31 31.26
N ALA A 107 -3.68 20.69 31.44
CA ALA A 107 -3.01 21.56 30.50
C ALA A 107 -3.11 20.86 29.15
N ASP A 108 -3.99 21.38 28.32
CA ASP A 108 -4.23 20.95 26.95
C ASP A 108 -2.87 21.04 26.26
N SER A 109 -2.19 19.89 26.15
CA SER A 109 -0.91 19.81 25.46
C SER A 109 -1.24 20.14 24.02
N ALA A 110 -0.97 21.39 23.62
CA ALA A 110 -1.30 21.89 22.30
C ALA A 110 -0.89 20.84 21.26
N GLU A 111 -1.87 20.36 20.51
CA GLU A 111 -1.70 19.29 19.53
C GLU A 111 -0.56 19.66 18.56
N VAL A 112 0.46 18.80 18.48
CA VAL A 112 1.64 19.03 17.64
C VAL A 112 1.26 18.86 16.18
N LYS A 113 1.57 19.87 15.35
CA LYS A 113 1.24 19.92 13.91
C LYS A 113 2.50 20.13 13.08
N ARG A 114 3.06 19.04 12.58
CA ARG A 114 4.30 19.05 11.77
C ARG A 114 4.05 18.91 10.28
N LEU A 115 2.82 18.58 9.86
CA LEU A 115 2.44 18.45 8.46
C LEU A 115 1.51 19.58 8.03
N ARG A 116 1.98 20.42 7.12
CA ARG A 116 1.18 21.39 6.38
C ARG A 116 0.91 20.88 4.98
N ILE A 117 -0.35 20.90 4.56
CA ILE A 117 -0.72 20.66 3.16
C ILE A 117 -1.29 21.94 2.57
N VAL A 118 -0.73 22.37 1.43
CA VAL A 118 -1.07 23.60 0.73
C VAL A 118 -1.79 23.25 -0.56
N ASN A 119 -2.90 23.94 -0.83
CA ASN A 119 -3.52 23.95 -2.14
C ASN A 119 -2.80 25.00 -3.01
N GLY A 120 -1.85 24.55 -3.83
CA GLY A 120 -1.10 25.39 -4.77
C GLY A 120 -1.92 25.86 -5.98
N CYS A 121 -3.19 25.47 -6.09
CA CYS A 121 -4.08 25.96 -7.13
C CYS A 121 -4.45 27.43 -6.96
N HIS A 122 -4.67 28.12 -8.09
CA HIS A 122 -5.11 29.51 -8.10
C HIS A 122 -6.63 29.71 -8.03
N SER A 123 -7.43 28.72 -8.46
CA SER A 123 -8.86 28.95 -8.70
C SER A 123 -9.80 27.84 -8.25
N LYS A 124 -9.29 26.64 -7.93
CA LYS A 124 -10.12 25.49 -7.56
C LYS A 124 -9.83 25.00 -6.14
N PRO A 125 -10.86 24.67 -5.34
CA PRO A 125 -10.66 24.02 -4.06
C PRO A 125 -10.06 22.63 -4.26
N MET A 126 -9.40 22.16 -3.22
CA MET A 126 -8.83 20.84 -3.11
C MET A 126 -9.38 20.19 -1.84
N TRP A 127 -9.60 18.89 -1.86
CA TRP A 127 -9.92 18.12 -0.66
C TRP A 127 -8.79 17.16 -0.39
N ILE A 128 -8.37 17.06 0.86
CA ILE A 128 -7.36 16.09 1.28
C ILE A 128 -8.07 14.91 1.93
N ALA A 129 -7.89 13.74 1.35
CA ALA A 129 -8.23 12.48 1.99
C ALA A 129 -6.99 11.88 2.65
N HIS A 130 -7.23 11.02 3.65
CA HIS A 130 -6.14 10.31 4.31
C HIS A 130 -6.54 8.89 4.69
N ALA A 131 -5.53 8.07 4.98
CA ALA A 131 -5.68 6.75 5.58
C ALA A 131 -4.61 6.60 6.65
N ILE A 132 -4.94 5.94 7.75
CA ILE A 132 -4.05 5.72 8.90
C ILE A 132 -4.11 4.25 9.28
N GLY A 133 -2.94 3.63 9.54
CA GLY A 133 -2.87 2.19 9.79
C GLY A 133 -3.59 1.74 11.05
N ALA A 134 -3.56 2.55 12.12
CA ALA A 134 -4.28 2.28 13.36
C ALA A 134 -4.78 3.60 13.99
N GLY A 135 -6.03 3.58 14.47
CA GLY A 135 -6.66 4.71 15.18
C GLY A 135 -7.62 5.55 14.33
N SER A 136 -8.20 6.59 14.95
CA SER A 136 -8.97 7.61 14.26
C SER A 136 -8.05 8.73 13.80
N GLY A 137 -7.97 8.95 12.49
CA GLY A 137 -7.28 10.10 11.94
C GLY A 137 -8.07 11.41 12.08
N PRO A 138 -7.53 12.52 11.57
CA PRO A 138 -8.24 13.79 11.51
C PRO A 138 -9.50 13.67 10.62
N ASP A 139 -10.25 14.76 10.48
CA ASP A 139 -11.41 14.80 9.59
C ASP A 139 -11.03 14.32 8.17
N GLN A 140 -11.89 13.48 7.57
CA GLN A 140 -11.74 13.06 6.19
C GLN A 140 -12.19 14.19 5.24
N ASN A 141 -11.64 14.19 4.02
CA ASN A 141 -12.00 15.15 2.97
C ASN A 141 -11.87 16.62 3.43
N VAL A 142 -10.75 16.99 4.04
CA VAL A 142 -10.51 18.38 4.48
C VAL A 142 -10.43 19.30 3.27
N LYS A 143 -11.36 20.25 3.16
CA LYS A 143 -11.41 21.23 2.05
C LYS A 143 -10.41 22.35 2.28
N ILE A 144 -9.57 22.61 1.29
CA ILE A 144 -8.56 23.67 1.27
C ILE A 144 -8.84 24.57 0.06
N LEU A 145 -9.14 25.85 0.30
CA LEU A 145 -9.40 26.80 -0.78
C LEU A 145 -8.10 27.17 -1.54
N PRO A 146 -8.20 27.73 -2.76
CA PRO A 146 -7.02 28.15 -3.53
C PRO A 146 -6.03 28.99 -2.72
N GLY A 147 -4.75 28.63 -2.76
CA GLY A 147 -3.66 29.31 -2.05
C GLY A 147 -3.70 29.18 -0.52
N GLN A 148 -4.68 28.48 0.05
CA GLN A 148 -4.76 28.20 1.48
C GLN A 148 -4.04 26.90 1.84
N PHE A 149 -3.94 26.63 3.14
CA PHE A 149 -3.32 25.44 3.68
C PHE A 149 -4.12 24.90 4.87
N HIS A 150 -3.83 23.65 5.24
CA HIS A 150 -4.29 23.04 6.48
C HIS A 150 -3.09 22.39 7.20
N ASP A 151 -3.01 22.61 8.50
CA ASP A 151 -2.01 22.00 9.37
C ASP A 151 -2.63 20.77 10.05
N PHE A 152 -2.20 19.59 9.61
CA PHE A 152 -2.67 18.31 10.10
C PHE A 152 -2.01 17.95 11.44
N PRO A 153 -2.77 17.33 12.35
CA PRO A 153 -2.19 16.85 13.60
C PRO A 153 -1.25 15.68 13.37
N THR A 154 -0.12 15.72 14.06
CA THR A 154 0.93 14.70 14.02
C THR A 154 1.29 14.28 15.45
N PRO A 155 0.37 13.60 16.16
CA PRO A 155 0.67 13.03 17.47
C PRO A 155 1.81 12.00 17.38
N SER A 156 2.45 11.73 18.52
CA SER A 156 3.50 10.72 18.61
C SER A 156 2.99 9.35 18.15
N HIS A 157 3.86 8.59 17.48
CA HIS A 157 3.59 7.22 17.02
C HIS A 157 2.48 7.08 15.96
N LEU A 158 2.12 8.17 15.29
CA LEU A 158 1.17 8.13 14.19
C LEU A 158 1.80 7.41 12.98
N SER A 159 1.39 6.18 12.69
CA SER A 159 2.07 5.31 11.72
C SER A 159 1.23 4.97 10.50
N ALA A 160 1.90 4.60 9.42
CA ALA A 160 1.30 4.18 8.16
C ALA A 160 0.25 5.16 7.64
N THR A 161 0.53 6.47 7.76
CA THR A 161 -0.34 7.51 7.24
C THR A 161 -0.12 7.72 5.76
N ARG A 162 -1.20 8.06 5.07
CA ARG A 162 -1.20 8.45 3.65
C ARG A 162 -2.10 9.65 3.50
N PHE A 163 -1.65 10.68 2.81
CA PHE A 163 -2.45 11.85 2.48
C PHE A 163 -2.40 12.06 0.97
N TRP A 164 -3.56 12.30 0.35
CA TRP A 164 -3.63 12.54 -1.09
C TRP A 164 -4.69 13.60 -1.45
N PRO A 165 -4.46 14.32 -2.56
CA PRO A 165 -5.36 15.39 -2.98
C PRO A 165 -6.48 14.87 -3.88
N LYS A 166 -7.63 15.54 -3.78
CA LYS A 166 -8.85 15.31 -4.55
C LYS A 166 -9.34 16.63 -5.13
N MET A 167 -9.84 16.60 -6.36
CA MET A 167 -10.30 17.80 -7.07
C MET A 167 -11.55 17.53 -7.89
N GLY A 168 -12.34 18.59 -8.12
CA GLY A 168 -13.62 18.50 -8.82
C GLY A 168 -14.64 17.67 -8.03
N CYS A 169 -14.67 17.84 -6.70
CA CYS A 169 -15.60 17.17 -5.79
C CYS A 169 -16.88 17.98 -5.58
N ASP A 170 -17.91 17.32 -5.06
CA ASP A 170 -19.04 18.01 -4.43
C ASP A 170 -18.65 18.70 -3.12
N ASP A 171 -19.58 19.41 -2.48
CA ASP A 171 -19.30 20.20 -1.28
C ASP A 171 -18.84 19.36 -0.08
N SER A 172 -19.19 18.07 -0.05
CA SER A 172 -18.73 17.10 0.96
C SER A 172 -17.37 16.46 0.64
N GLY A 173 -16.76 16.81 -0.50
CA GLY A 173 -15.52 16.19 -0.94
C GLY A 173 -15.71 14.77 -1.47
N HIS A 174 -16.92 14.37 -1.83
CA HIS A 174 -17.21 13.11 -2.51
C HIS A 174 -17.32 13.33 -4.02
N ASN A 175 -17.51 12.23 -4.75
CA ASN A 175 -17.88 12.25 -6.17
C ASN A 175 -16.87 13.01 -7.07
N CYS A 176 -15.58 12.97 -6.71
CA CYS A 176 -14.58 13.83 -7.34
C CYS A 176 -14.19 13.40 -8.75
N ALA A 177 -13.80 14.38 -9.58
CA ALA A 177 -13.21 14.14 -10.90
C ALA A 177 -11.83 13.46 -10.80
N ILE A 178 -11.02 13.86 -9.80
CA ILE A 178 -9.65 13.37 -9.55
C ILE A 178 -9.50 13.00 -8.08
N GLY A 179 -8.73 11.97 -7.77
CA GLY A 179 -8.34 11.63 -6.40
C GLY A 179 -9.37 10.81 -5.60
N SER A 180 -10.47 10.41 -6.23
CA SER A 180 -11.61 9.77 -5.56
C SER A 180 -11.39 8.27 -5.30
N SER A 181 -10.20 7.85 -4.89
CA SER A 181 -9.79 6.44 -4.88
C SER A 181 -10.43 5.56 -3.81
N GLY A 182 -10.89 6.15 -2.72
CA GLY A 182 -11.39 5.40 -1.58
C GLY A 182 -10.30 5.07 -0.58
N GLY A 183 -10.69 4.33 0.45
CA GLY A 183 -9.79 3.82 1.48
C GLY A 183 -10.56 3.48 2.75
N PRO A 184 -9.95 2.77 3.72
CA PRO A 184 -10.58 2.54 5.00
C PRO A 184 -11.04 3.87 5.63
N GLY A 185 -12.35 3.99 5.88
CA GLY A 185 -12.96 5.20 6.45
C GLY A 185 -13.11 6.38 5.48
N GLN A 186 -12.76 6.24 4.20
CA GLN A 186 -12.81 7.29 3.20
C GLN A 186 -13.93 7.03 2.20
N ILE A 187 -15.05 7.75 2.33
CA ILE A 187 -16.14 7.70 1.35
C ILE A 187 -15.70 8.43 0.08
N CYS A 188 -15.48 7.68 -0.99
CA CYS A 188 -15.04 8.23 -2.27
C CYS A 188 -16.20 8.65 -3.17
N GLN A 189 -17.19 7.78 -3.36
CA GLN A 189 -18.41 8.08 -4.11
C GLN A 189 -19.61 7.83 -3.21
N PHE A 190 -20.58 8.73 -3.31
CA PHE A 190 -21.81 8.65 -2.54
C PHE A 190 -22.99 8.60 -3.50
N ASN A 191 -23.83 7.57 -3.37
CA ASN A 191 -25.03 7.46 -4.16
C ASN A 191 -26.19 8.15 -3.42
N PRO A 192 -26.68 9.30 -3.90
CA PRO A 192 -27.73 10.05 -3.22
C PRO A 192 -29.09 9.32 -3.27
N ILE A 193 -29.28 8.37 -4.19
CA ILE A 193 -30.53 7.61 -4.31
C ILE A 193 -30.60 6.55 -3.22
N THR A 194 -29.50 5.84 -2.96
CA THR A 194 -29.45 4.77 -1.96
C THR A 194 -29.01 5.27 -0.58
N GLY A 195 -28.41 6.46 -0.50
CA GLY A 195 -27.81 6.99 0.73
C GLY A 195 -26.59 6.21 1.18
N GLN A 196 -25.96 5.44 0.28
CA GLN A 196 -24.85 4.53 0.60
C GLN A 196 -23.59 4.87 -0.21
N GLU A 197 -22.44 4.45 0.32
CA GLU A 197 -21.17 4.49 -0.39
C GLU A 197 -21.21 3.57 -1.63
N ASP A 198 -20.62 4.06 -2.72
CA ASP A 198 -20.54 3.34 -4.00
C ASP A 198 -19.08 3.09 -4.40
N TYR A 199 -18.42 2.21 -3.65
CA TYR A 199 -17.00 1.90 -3.83
C TYR A 199 -16.66 1.41 -5.25
N LYS A 200 -17.61 0.75 -5.92
CA LYS A 200 -17.45 0.24 -7.29
C LYS A 200 -17.17 1.36 -8.30
N ASN A 201 -17.68 2.56 -8.05
CA ASN A 201 -17.53 3.71 -8.94
C ASN A 201 -16.39 4.65 -8.52
N CYS A 202 -15.64 4.31 -7.48
CA CYS A 202 -14.49 5.10 -7.05
C CYS A 202 -13.35 5.08 -8.07
N ALA A 203 -12.43 6.02 -7.91
CA ALA A 203 -11.23 6.08 -8.72
C ALA A 203 -10.33 4.87 -8.45
N PRO A 204 -9.52 4.44 -9.43
CA PRO A 204 -8.38 3.59 -9.12
C PRO A 204 -7.44 4.33 -8.15
N PRO A 205 -6.67 3.62 -7.31
CA PRO A 205 -5.84 4.21 -6.25
C PRO A 205 -4.55 4.88 -6.75
N VAL A 206 -4.60 5.55 -7.90
CA VAL A 206 -3.47 6.14 -8.63
C VAL A 206 -3.01 7.49 -8.08
N ASP A 207 -3.28 7.79 -6.81
CA ASP A 207 -3.07 9.13 -6.26
C ASP A 207 -1.60 9.42 -5.96
N THR A 208 -1.17 10.66 -6.20
CA THR A 208 0.09 11.18 -5.66
C THR A 208 -0.04 11.27 -4.14
N LYS A 209 0.72 10.47 -3.40
CA LYS A 209 0.59 10.35 -1.93
C LYS A 209 1.80 10.95 -1.21
N PHE A 210 1.53 11.66 -0.14
CA PHE A 210 2.50 11.83 0.94
C PHE A 210 2.27 10.70 1.95
N GLU A 211 3.28 9.85 2.15
CA GLU A 211 3.23 8.78 3.14
C GLU A 211 4.15 9.12 4.31
N ALA A 212 3.71 8.83 5.54
CA ALA A 212 4.51 9.08 6.72
C ALA A 212 4.22 8.10 7.87
N SER A 213 5.26 7.76 8.61
CA SER A 213 5.17 7.25 9.98
C SER A 213 5.92 8.20 10.89
N PHE A 214 5.20 8.87 11.78
CA PHE A 214 5.73 9.89 12.69
C PHE A 214 6.22 9.25 13.99
N GLY A 215 7.45 9.60 14.38
CA GLY A 215 8.06 9.17 15.63
C GLY A 215 7.46 9.87 16.85
N GLU A 216 8.05 9.60 18.01
CA GLU A 216 7.75 10.26 19.27
C GLU A 216 8.23 11.72 19.22
N ASN A 217 7.30 12.67 19.40
CA ASN A 217 7.59 14.09 19.35
C ASN A 217 8.62 14.50 20.42
N GLY A 218 9.72 15.12 20.01
CA GLY A 218 10.81 15.57 20.89
C GLY A 218 11.83 14.48 21.27
N ALA A 219 11.56 13.21 20.93
CA ALA A 219 12.55 12.14 21.11
C ALA A 219 13.69 12.25 20.09
N PRO A 220 14.89 11.73 20.41
CA PRO A 220 16.02 11.75 19.49
C PRO A 220 15.80 10.82 18.28
N CYS A 221 16.42 11.20 17.15
CA CYS A 221 16.54 10.39 15.95
C CYS A 221 18.00 10.33 15.49
N ASN A 222 18.68 9.22 15.74
CA ASN A 222 20.09 9.02 15.40
C ASN A 222 20.35 7.54 15.10
N PRO A 223 20.60 7.17 13.83
CA PRO A 223 20.80 5.77 13.46
C PRO A 223 22.20 5.28 13.85
N LYS A 224 23.12 6.21 14.14
CA LYS A 224 24.54 5.93 14.41
C LYS A 224 24.75 5.52 15.87
N THR A 225 23.72 5.68 16.71
CA THR A 225 23.78 5.25 18.10
C THR A 225 23.78 3.72 18.16
N PRO A 226 24.78 3.09 18.80
CA PRO A 226 24.89 1.63 18.87
C PRO A 226 23.59 0.98 19.36
N GLY A 227 23.16 -0.07 18.66
CA GLY A 227 21.92 -0.79 18.99
C GLY A 227 20.62 -0.08 18.59
N GLY A 228 20.68 1.04 17.86
CA GLY A 228 19.48 1.71 17.32
C GLY A 228 18.54 2.29 18.40
N VAL A 229 19.08 2.59 19.58
CA VAL A 229 18.27 3.00 20.74
C VAL A 229 17.69 4.43 20.62
N GLU A 230 18.23 5.25 19.72
CA GLU A 230 17.78 6.62 19.46
C GLU A 230 16.96 6.71 18.16
N MET A 231 16.06 5.77 17.93
CA MET A 231 15.19 5.76 16.74
C MET A 231 13.75 6.18 17.03
N LYS A 232 13.39 6.37 18.32
CA LYS A 232 12.02 6.67 18.74
C LYS A 232 11.46 7.94 18.11
N GLY A 233 12.29 8.97 17.96
CA GLY A 233 11.91 10.23 17.34
C GLY A 233 12.12 10.29 15.83
N CYS A 234 12.42 9.16 15.18
CA CYS A 234 12.57 9.14 13.74
C CYS A 234 11.20 9.07 13.06
N ASP A 235 10.93 10.03 12.18
CA ASP A 235 9.90 9.88 11.17
C ASP A 235 10.46 9.16 9.95
N TYR A 236 9.60 8.45 9.23
CA TYR A 236 9.87 7.88 7.91
C TYR A 236 8.85 8.45 6.95
N VAL A 237 9.31 9.16 5.93
CA VAL A 237 8.48 10.01 5.07
C VAL A 237 8.87 9.82 3.61
N ASP A 238 7.88 9.86 2.73
CA ASP A 238 8.09 9.81 1.30
C ASP A 238 6.96 10.48 0.50
N ILE A 239 7.26 10.79 -0.76
CA ILE A 239 6.25 10.96 -1.80
C ILE A 239 6.18 9.65 -2.57
N SER A 240 4.98 9.08 -2.67
CA SER A 240 4.75 7.76 -3.23
C SER A 240 3.91 7.84 -4.48
N LEU A 241 4.49 7.35 -5.58
CA LEU A 241 3.85 7.16 -6.88
C LEU A 241 3.75 5.67 -7.24
N VAL A 242 3.94 4.78 -6.26
CA VAL A 242 3.89 3.32 -6.43
C VAL A 242 2.59 2.86 -7.08
N ASP A 243 1.47 3.51 -6.74
CA ASP A 243 0.16 3.18 -7.29
C ASP A 243 -0.17 3.98 -8.56
N GLY A 244 0.59 5.03 -8.87
CA GLY A 244 0.32 5.98 -9.95
C GLY A 244 0.52 7.43 -9.51
N TRP A 245 0.07 8.37 -10.34
CA TRP A 245 0.00 9.78 -9.94
C TRP A 245 -1.27 10.48 -10.45
N THR A 246 -1.66 11.53 -9.73
CA THR A 246 -2.80 12.40 -10.08
C THR A 246 -2.36 13.85 -10.25
N LEU A 247 -1.84 14.47 -9.20
CA LEU A 247 -1.42 15.89 -9.18
C LEU A 247 0.10 16.01 -9.06
N PRO A 248 0.70 17.05 -9.69
CA PRO A 248 2.05 17.47 -9.34
C PRO A 248 2.12 17.88 -7.86
N VAL A 249 3.27 17.68 -7.25
CA VAL A 249 3.49 17.93 -5.83
C VAL A 249 4.86 18.56 -5.60
N LYS A 250 5.01 19.26 -4.49
CA LYS A 250 6.32 19.65 -3.96
C LYS A 250 6.31 19.42 -2.46
N LEU A 251 7.38 18.85 -1.93
CA LEU A 251 7.59 18.70 -0.50
C LEU A 251 8.77 19.57 -0.08
N ASP A 252 8.48 20.62 0.68
CA ASP A 252 9.49 21.42 1.39
C ASP A 252 9.66 20.88 2.82
N ILE A 253 10.92 20.69 3.22
CA ILE A 253 11.30 20.06 4.49
C ILE A 253 12.12 21.05 5.30
N GLN A 254 11.65 21.34 6.51
CA GLN A 254 12.34 22.19 7.48
C GLN A 254 12.77 21.35 8.67
N GLY A 255 14.02 20.87 8.64
CA GLY A 255 14.57 20.01 9.69
C GLY A 255 15.82 19.25 9.26
N ASP A 256 16.06 18.12 9.91
CA ASP A 256 17.06 17.13 9.50
C ASP A 256 16.33 15.90 8.96
N CYS A 257 16.28 15.80 7.63
CA CYS A 257 15.82 14.64 6.87
C CYS A 257 16.93 14.13 5.96
N ARG A 258 17.05 12.81 5.89
CA ARG A 258 18.11 12.15 5.15
C ARG A 258 17.62 10.95 4.37
N THR A 259 18.19 10.71 3.20
CA THR A 259 17.97 9.49 2.41
C THR A 259 18.60 8.27 3.09
N ALA A 260 18.34 7.07 2.54
CA ALA A 260 19.05 5.84 2.93
C ALA A 260 20.59 5.95 2.82
N THR A 261 21.09 6.81 1.92
CA THR A 261 22.53 7.07 1.73
C THR A 261 23.08 8.22 2.60
N ASP A 262 22.35 8.62 3.64
CA ASP A 262 22.69 9.70 4.60
C ASP A 262 22.84 11.09 3.93
N GLN A 263 22.24 11.29 2.75
CA GLN A 263 22.21 12.58 2.06
C GLN A 263 21.08 13.45 2.59
N LYS A 264 21.37 14.72 2.93
CA LYS A 264 20.35 15.66 3.42
C LYS A 264 19.38 16.05 2.31
N VAL A 265 18.08 16.00 2.61
CA VAL A 265 17.00 16.43 1.72
C VAL A 265 16.26 17.61 2.35
N ASN A 266 16.11 18.70 1.59
CA ASN A 266 15.32 19.86 2.02
C ASN A 266 14.09 20.08 1.12
N VAL A 267 14.13 19.59 -0.12
CA VAL A 267 13.07 19.78 -1.11
C VAL A 267 13.00 18.54 -1.99
N LEU A 268 11.78 18.04 -2.24
CA LEU A 268 11.46 17.17 -3.37
C LEU A 268 10.51 17.93 -4.29
N ASP A 269 10.93 18.20 -5.52
CA ASP A 269 10.18 18.99 -6.48
C ASP A 269 9.66 18.09 -7.61
N CYS A 270 8.34 17.94 -7.65
CA CYS A 270 7.59 17.11 -8.58
C CYS A 270 6.61 17.95 -9.42
N GLU A 271 6.81 19.27 -9.50
CA GLU A 271 5.92 20.18 -10.23
C GLU A 271 5.83 19.86 -11.72
N GLY A 272 6.90 19.28 -12.27
CA GLY A 272 6.98 18.87 -13.68
C GLY A 272 6.18 17.61 -14.03
N LEU A 273 5.70 16.83 -13.04
CA LEU A 273 4.99 15.58 -13.27
C LEU A 273 3.50 15.83 -13.56
N SER A 274 3.19 16.09 -14.82
CA SER A 274 1.81 16.30 -15.29
C SER A 274 1.15 15.04 -15.82
N LEU A 275 -0.19 15.03 -15.90
CA LEU A 275 -0.95 13.94 -16.53
C LEU A 275 -0.65 13.78 -18.03
N GLY A 276 -0.19 14.84 -18.71
CA GLY A 276 0.22 14.77 -20.11
C GLY A 276 1.49 13.96 -20.37
N LEU A 277 2.23 13.62 -19.31
CA LEU A 277 3.40 12.75 -19.38
C LEU A 277 3.05 11.27 -19.15
N CYS A 278 1.77 10.95 -18.95
CA CYS A 278 1.35 9.57 -18.73
C CYS A 278 1.56 8.73 -20.01
N PRO A 279 2.27 7.59 -19.95
CA PRO A 279 2.54 6.78 -21.13
C PRO A 279 1.26 6.22 -21.78
N ALA A 280 1.02 6.58 -23.05
CA ALA A 280 -0.06 6.00 -23.85
C ALA A 280 0.27 4.60 -24.42
N ALA A 281 1.55 4.21 -24.40
CA ALA A 281 2.04 2.95 -24.94
C ALA A 281 3.17 2.38 -24.07
N GLU A 282 2.86 2.06 -22.81
CA GLU A 282 3.78 1.40 -21.89
C GLU A 282 4.05 -0.04 -22.31
N ARG A 283 5.32 -0.44 -22.38
CA ARG A 283 5.71 -1.80 -22.76
C ARG A 283 5.91 -2.65 -21.51
N LEU A 284 4.91 -3.47 -21.19
CA LEU A 284 4.96 -4.43 -20.09
C LEU A 284 5.45 -5.78 -20.62
N THR A 285 6.77 -5.90 -20.78
CA THR A 285 7.46 -7.07 -21.35
C THR A 285 7.09 -8.41 -20.71
N ALA A 286 6.99 -8.50 -19.37
CA ALA A 286 6.65 -9.75 -18.70
C ALA A 286 5.19 -10.17 -18.94
N ALA A 287 4.30 -9.20 -19.18
CA ALA A 287 2.91 -9.45 -19.58
C ALA A 287 2.75 -9.59 -21.11
N GLY A 288 3.81 -9.31 -21.90
CA GLY A 288 3.76 -9.37 -23.36
C GLY A 288 2.83 -8.35 -24.03
N ILE A 289 2.59 -7.19 -23.38
CA ILE A 289 1.62 -6.20 -23.86
C ILE A 289 2.19 -4.80 -24.00
N PHE A 290 1.50 -4.00 -24.83
CA PHE A 290 1.49 -2.55 -24.73
C PHE A 290 0.21 -2.10 -24.03
N ALA A 291 0.31 -1.12 -23.13
CA ALA A 291 -0.81 -0.62 -22.35
C ALA A 291 -0.85 0.91 -22.35
N ASP A 292 -2.05 1.47 -22.48
CA ASP A 292 -2.31 2.86 -22.17
C ASP A 292 -2.49 3.03 -20.66
N LEU A 293 -1.63 3.82 -20.02
CA LEU A 293 -1.65 4.04 -18.57
C LEU A 293 -2.59 5.16 -18.13
N HIS A 294 -3.28 5.86 -19.04
CA HIS A 294 -4.22 6.89 -18.65
C HIS A 294 -5.42 6.31 -17.87
N ALA A 295 -5.67 6.86 -16.69
CA ALA A 295 -6.89 6.63 -15.93
C ALA A 295 -7.96 7.61 -16.40
N ILE A 296 -8.96 7.12 -17.14
CA ILE A 296 -10.02 7.96 -17.72
C ILE A 296 -11.23 7.95 -16.80
N ASN A 297 -11.61 9.11 -16.29
CA ASN A 297 -12.81 9.24 -15.47
C ASN A 297 -14.06 8.96 -16.32
N PRO A 298 -14.93 8.00 -15.92
CA PRO A 298 -16.08 7.58 -16.73
C PRO A 298 -17.20 8.63 -16.82
N LYS A 299 -17.24 9.61 -15.90
CA LYS A 299 -18.23 10.69 -15.88
C LYS A 299 -17.80 11.87 -16.76
N THR A 300 -16.53 12.26 -16.66
CA THR A 300 -16.01 13.46 -17.37
C THR A 300 -15.38 13.13 -18.72
N HIS A 301 -15.04 11.86 -18.96
CA HIS A 301 -14.30 11.39 -20.14
C HIS A 301 -12.93 12.06 -20.31
N LYS A 302 -12.32 12.51 -19.22
CA LYS A 302 -10.99 13.12 -19.19
C LYS A 302 -10.00 12.23 -18.45
N VAL A 303 -8.71 12.40 -18.76
CA VAL A 303 -7.62 11.84 -17.98
C VAL A 303 -7.69 12.44 -16.58
N ALA A 304 -7.74 11.57 -15.58
CA ALA A 304 -7.84 11.95 -14.17
C ALA A 304 -6.70 11.37 -13.31
N GLY A 305 -5.80 10.60 -13.91
CA GLY A 305 -4.66 9.98 -13.26
C GLY A 305 -3.81 9.18 -14.25
N CYS A 306 -2.67 8.70 -13.78
CA CYS A 306 -1.83 7.76 -14.50
C CYS A 306 -1.63 6.50 -13.67
N TYR A 307 -2.02 5.34 -14.19
CA TYR A 307 -1.77 4.07 -13.54
C TYR A 307 -0.27 3.79 -13.48
N SER A 308 0.22 3.29 -12.34
CA SER A 308 1.49 2.56 -12.34
C SER A 308 1.36 1.25 -13.12
N PRO A 309 2.46 0.67 -13.63
CA PRO A 309 2.47 -0.65 -14.25
C PRO A 309 1.78 -1.72 -13.41
N CYS A 310 1.99 -1.70 -12.08
CA CYS A 310 1.31 -2.63 -11.17
C CYS A 310 -0.20 -2.38 -11.12
N SER A 311 -0.62 -1.15 -10.83
CA SER A 311 -2.04 -0.79 -10.76
C SER A 311 -2.76 -1.07 -12.07
N LYS A 312 -2.09 -0.86 -13.22
CA LYS A 312 -2.64 -1.18 -14.54
C LYS A 312 -2.93 -2.66 -14.72
N LEU A 313 -2.17 -3.55 -14.08
CA LEU A 313 -2.34 -4.99 -14.19
C LEU A 313 -3.31 -5.58 -13.15
N LEU A 314 -3.64 -4.84 -12.08
CA LEU A 314 -4.45 -5.37 -10.98
C LEU A 314 -5.78 -4.64 -10.73
N ASP A 315 -5.86 -3.32 -10.96
CA ASP A 315 -7.05 -2.56 -10.61
C ASP A 315 -8.05 -2.50 -11.77
N THR A 316 -9.27 -2.99 -11.55
CA THR A 316 -10.33 -3.08 -12.57
C THR A 316 -11.17 -1.82 -12.75
N LYS A 317 -10.90 -0.75 -11.99
CA LYS A 317 -11.75 0.43 -11.99
C LYS A 317 -11.61 1.22 -13.31
N TRP A 318 -12.64 2.00 -13.60
CA TRP A 318 -12.69 2.92 -14.75
C TRP A 318 -12.41 2.25 -16.11
N SER A 319 -11.46 2.77 -16.89
CA SER A 319 -11.10 2.31 -18.23
C SER A 319 -10.31 0.99 -18.23
N ASN A 320 -10.09 0.36 -17.07
CA ASN A 320 -9.20 -0.78 -16.92
C ASN A 320 -9.92 -2.11 -16.58
N LYS A 321 -11.08 -2.39 -17.18
CA LYS A 321 -11.98 -3.46 -16.69
C LYS A 321 -11.56 -4.89 -17.02
N GLU A 322 -11.16 -5.15 -18.27
CA GLU A 322 -11.09 -6.54 -18.77
C GLU A 322 -9.80 -7.26 -18.36
N ARG A 323 -8.64 -6.63 -18.56
CA ARG A 323 -7.34 -7.30 -18.38
C ARG A 323 -7.00 -7.63 -16.92
N PRO A 324 -7.26 -6.76 -15.94
CA PRO A 324 -6.94 -7.04 -14.54
C PRO A 324 -7.93 -8.01 -13.88
N ALA A 325 -9.08 -8.27 -14.50
CA ALA A 325 -10.11 -9.09 -13.91
C ALA A 325 -9.59 -10.51 -13.60
N GLY A 326 -9.55 -10.83 -12.30
CA GLY A 326 -9.09 -12.13 -11.81
C GLY A 326 -7.57 -12.31 -11.74
N ARG A 327 -6.77 -11.30 -12.09
CA ARG A 327 -5.31 -11.33 -11.92
C ARG A 327 -4.92 -11.18 -10.46
N ARG A 328 -3.81 -11.81 -10.09
CA ARG A 328 -3.22 -11.72 -8.75
C ARG A 328 -1.78 -11.20 -8.81
N PRO A 329 -1.31 -10.54 -7.74
CA PRO A 329 0.05 -9.98 -7.70
C PRO A 329 1.14 -11.02 -7.99
N GLU A 330 0.95 -12.28 -7.57
CA GLU A 330 1.97 -13.34 -7.64
C GLU A 330 2.13 -13.94 -9.03
N GLU A 331 1.23 -13.66 -9.96
CA GLU A 331 1.29 -14.17 -11.33
C GLU A 331 2.56 -13.67 -12.04
N SER A 332 3.21 -14.51 -12.84
CA SER A 332 4.50 -14.18 -13.48
C SER A 332 4.44 -12.99 -14.43
N GLU A 333 3.26 -12.67 -14.96
CA GLU A 333 3.03 -11.50 -15.81
C GLU A 333 2.89 -10.19 -15.00
N VAL A 334 2.64 -10.28 -13.69
CA VAL A 334 2.28 -9.16 -12.81
C VAL A 334 3.33 -8.90 -11.74
N SER A 335 3.81 -9.96 -11.09
CA SER A 335 4.77 -9.89 -10.00
C SER A 335 6.04 -9.11 -10.31
N PRO A 336 6.58 -9.08 -11.54
CA PRO A 336 7.76 -8.27 -11.84
C PRO A 336 7.51 -6.75 -11.85
N TYR A 337 6.23 -6.32 -11.80
CA TYR A 337 5.82 -4.92 -11.71
C TYR A 337 5.27 -4.55 -10.33
N CYS A 338 4.60 -5.49 -9.67
CA CYS A 338 3.98 -5.30 -8.36
C CYS A 338 4.87 -5.69 -7.18
N CYS A 339 5.86 -6.53 -7.43
CA CYS A 339 6.84 -7.01 -6.47
C CYS A 339 6.23 -7.52 -5.15
N PRO A 340 5.29 -8.49 -5.20
CA PRO A 340 4.74 -9.10 -4.00
C PRO A 340 5.82 -9.91 -3.28
N THR A 341 5.93 -9.69 -1.97
CA THR A 341 6.90 -10.41 -1.13
C THR A 341 6.15 -11.17 -0.05
N PRO A 342 6.26 -12.51 0.00
CA PRO A 342 6.91 -13.42 -0.96
C PRO A 342 6.10 -13.65 -2.27
N PRO A 343 6.67 -14.22 -3.36
CA PRO A 343 8.02 -14.80 -3.46
C PRO A 343 9.09 -13.86 -4.04
N GLN A 344 8.75 -12.64 -4.45
CA GLN A 344 9.77 -11.71 -4.92
C GLN A 344 10.63 -11.23 -3.75
N THR A 345 11.89 -10.90 -4.05
CA THR A 345 12.77 -10.20 -3.12
C THR A 345 12.96 -8.77 -3.59
N PRO A 346 13.38 -7.84 -2.72
CA PRO A 346 13.75 -6.50 -3.15
C PRO A 346 14.78 -6.52 -4.30
N GLU A 347 15.77 -7.41 -4.25
CA GLU A 347 16.80 -7.55 -5.28
C GLU A 347 16.21 -8.03 -6.62
N SER A 348 15.32 -9.03 -6.59
CA SER A 348 14.71 -9.54 -7.83
C SER A 348 13.78 -8.50 -8.46
N CYS A 349 13.07 -7.72 -7.65
CA CYS A 349 12.25 -6.61 -8.14
C CYS A 349 13.11 -5.47 -8.73
N ARG A 350 14.19 -5.07 -8.05
CA ARG A 350 15.15 -4.06 -8.53
C ARG A 350 15.85 -4.48 -9.82
N ALA A 351 16.05 -5.79 -10.03
CA ALA A 351 16.55 -6.33 -11.29
C ALA A 351 15.44 -6.57 -12.34
N GLY A 352 14.18 -6.37 -11.98
CA GLY A 352 13.00 -6.68 -12.77
C GLY A 352 12.68 -5.65 -13.86
N PRO A 353 11.71 -5.97 -14.74
CA PRO A 353 11.33 -5.14 -15.88
C PRO A 353 10.68 -3.81 -15.49
N ILE A 354 10.22 -3.65 -14.25
CA ILE A 354 9.68 -2.37 -13.75
C ILE A 354 10.66 -1.22 -13.95
N THR A 355 11.95 -1.48 -13.76
CA THR A 355 13.04 -0.50 -13.92
C THR A 355 13.22 -0.01 -15.35
N GLY A 356 12.75 -0.78 -16.33
CA GLY A 356 12.83 -0.44 -17.75
C GLY A 356 11.63 0.32 -18.31
N THR A 357 10.55 0.47 -17.52
CA THR A 357 9.27 1.05 -17.96
C THR A 357 9.40 2.54 -18.30
N SER A 358 8.55 3.02 -19.21
CA SER A 358 8.49 4.45 -19.54
C SER A 358 7.89 5.24 -18.39
N PHE A 359 6.95 4.63 -17.66
CA PHE A 359 6.42 5.13 -16.40
C PHE A 359 7.53 5.49 -15.41
N LEU A 360 8.38 4.51 -15.05
CA LEU A 360 9.39 4.74 -14.01
C LEU A 360 10.44 5.77 -14.46
N LYS A 361 10.86 5.71 -15.73
CA LYS A 361 11.76 6.72 -16.31
C LYS A 361 11.18 8.12 -16.20
N THR A 362 9.91 8.28 -16.54
CA THR A 362 9.22 9.57 -16.44
C THR A 362 9.17 10.06 -14.99
N VAL A 363 8.84 9.17 -14.04
CA VAL A 363 8.86 9.48 -12.61
C VAL A 363 10.25 9.93 -12.18
N HIS A 364 11.30 9.15 -12.42
CA HIS A 364 12.65 9.51 -11.98
C HIS A 364 13.22 10.74 -12.67
N GLU A 365 12.84 11.02 -13.92
CA GLU A 365 13.25 12.21 -14.65
C GLU A 365 12.55 13.49 -14.18
N LYS A 366 11.28 13.40 -13.77
CA LYS A 366 10.45 14.57 -13.38
C LYS A 366 10.30 14.76 -11.89
N CYS A 367 10.61 13.73 -11.13
CA CYS A 367 10.43 13.60 -9.70
C CYS A 367 11.59 12.78 -9.11
N PRO A 368 12.84 13.26 -9.21
CA PRO A 368 13.96 12.54 -8.58
C PRO A 368 13.75 12.49 -7.06
N GLY A 369 14.00 11.32 -6.46
CA GLY A 369 13.93 11.14 -5.01
C GLY A 369 12.54 10.76 -4.45
N VAL A 370 11.64 10.21 -5.29
CA VAL A 370 10.33 9.69 -4.88
C VAL A 370 10.22 8.19 -5.15
N TYR A 371 9.28 7.51 -4.50
CA TYR A 371 8.98 6.11 -4.84
C TYR A 371 8.21 6.02 -6.15
N GLY A 372 8.76 5.34 -7.16
CA GLY A 372 8.03 4.95 -8.37
C GLY A 372 7.51 3.51 -8.36
N TYR A 373 7.98 2.68 -7.43
CA TYR A 373 7.53 1.29 -7.21
C TYR A 373 7.90 0.80 -5.80
N ALA A 374 7.44 -0.39 -5.41
CA ALA A 374 7.50 -0.88 -4.02
C ALA A 374 8.91 -1.02 -3.40
N TYR A 375 9.96 -1.15 -4.21
CA TYR A 375 11.35 -1.31 -3.76
C TYR A 375 12.27 -0.24 -4.35
N ASP A 376 11.73 0.97 -4.53
CA ASP A 376 12.47 2.17 -4.91
C ASP A 376 13.07 2.90 -3.69
N ASP A 377 13.40 2.14 -2.66
CA ASP A 377 13.85 2.60 -1.33
C ASP A 377 15.15 3.42 -1.39
N GLY A 378 16.08 3.04 -2.27
CA GLY A 378 17.29 3.79 -2.54
C GLY A 378 17.06 5.22 -3.04
N MET A 379 15.83 5.54 -3.48
CA MET A 379 15.45 6.85 -4.01
C MET A 379 14.40 7.56 -3.14
N GLY A 380 13.37 6.85 -2.67
CA GLY A 380 12.15 7.48 -2.16
C GLY A 380 12.04 7.66 -0.64
N LEU A 381 12.70 6.82 0.17
CA LEU A 381 12.55 6.88 1.63
C LEU A 381 13.45 7.93 2.27
N MET A 382 12.84 8.80 3.07
CA MET A 382 13.57 9.71 3.94
C MET A 382 13.33 9.37 5.40
N ARG A 383 14.39 9.50 6.19
CA ARG A 383 14.34 9.43 7.64
C ARG A 383 14.61 10.80 8.23
N CYS A 384 13.74 11.24 9.12
CA CYS A 384 13.73 12.60 9.62
C CYS A 384 13.65 12.66 11.13
N SER A 385 14.20 13.71 11.73
CA SER A 385 14.02 13.96 13.16
C SER A 385 12.60 14.45 13.49
N SER A 386 12.12 14.17 14.70
CA SER A 386 10.81 14.60 15.21
C SER A 386 10.61 16.11 15.30
N ALA A 387 11.68 16.91 15.17
CA ALA A 387 11.62 18.37 15.08
C ALA A 387 11.29 18.88 13.65
N THR A 388 11.27 17.99 12.67
CA THR A 388 11.07 18.33 11.26
C THR A 388 9.63 18.75 10.99
N HIS A 389 9.48 19.80 10.20
CA HIS A 389 8.20 20.25 9.64
C HIS A 389 8.16 20.02 8.13
N TYR A 390 7.03 19.56 7.64
CA TYR A 390 6.77 19.19 6.26
C TYR A 390 5.73 20.15 5.67
N THR A 391 6.03 20.73 4.50
CA THR A 391 5.05 21.48 3.72
C THR A 391 4.87 20.79 2.38
N VAL A 392 3.73 20.13 2.20
CA VAL A 392 3.35 19.48 0.94
C VAL A 392 2.46 20.43 0.16
N THR A 393 2.93 20.90 -1.00
CA THR A 393 2.14 21.72 -1.91
C THR A 393 1.70 20.87 -3.09
N TYR A 394 0.39 20.71 -3.27
CA TYR A 394 -0.17 20.07 -4.46
C TYR A 394 -0.60 21.12 -5.47
N TYR A 395 -0.29 20.88 -6.74
CA TYR A 395 -0.59 21.81 -7.82
C TYR A 395 -1.70 21.29 -8.71
N CYS A 396 -2.43 22.23 -9.32
CA CYS A 396 -3.48 21.94 -10.27
C CYS A 396 -2.90 21.27 -11.54
N PRO A 397 -3.54 20.21 -12.08
CA PRO A 397 -3.29 19.83 -13.46
C PRO A 397 -3.73 20.98 -14.39
N ALA A 398 -3.09 21.10 -15.56
CA ALA A 398 -3.37 22.18 -16.50
C ALA A 398 -4.85 22.25 -16.92
N ASP A 399 -5.52 21.10 -17.01
CA ASP A 399 -6.94 20.97 -17.27
C ASP A 399 -7.61 20.22 -16.11
N ILE A 400 -8.32 20.92 -15.24
CA ILE A 400 -9.20 20.27 -14.25
C ILE A 400 -10.57 20.07 -14.91
N PRO A 401 -11.04 18.81 -15.06
CA PRO A 401 -12.41 18.56 -15.50
C PRO A 401 -13.39 19.22 -14.53
N ALA A 402 -14.34 19.99 -15.08
CA ALA A 402 -15.33 20.73 -14.30
C ALA A 402 -16.21 19.83 -13.44
#